data_AF-A0AAD8BXK5-F1
#
_entry.id   AF-A0AAD8BXK5-F1
#
_cell.length_a   1.000
_cell.length_b   1.000
_cell.length_c   1.000
_cell.angle_alpha   90.00
_cell.angle_beta   90.00
_cell.angle_gamma   90.00
#
_symmetry.space_group_name_H-M   'P 1'
#
loop_
_entity.id
_entity.type
_entity.pdbx_description
1 polymer ?
#
loop_
_entity_poly.entity_id
_entity_poly.type
_entity_poly.pdbx_seq_one_letter_code
_entity_poly.pdbx_strand_id
1 'polypeptide(L)'
;MDPHTAVAQYVASQHGDMTTVISGTAHHGKFCDNILPIIDPSGDISSLSVKDLISQASKVTIRPHMNTFLQSMVQKNVLHKDVVSADYNEIVDIVVNFAKKL
;
A
#
# COMPACT_ATOMS: atom_id res chain seq x y z
N MET A 1 -5.09 11.12 -1.32
CA MET A 1 -4.02 10.84 -2.30
C MET A 1 -3.04 9.88 -1.65
N ASP A 2 -2.31 9.07 -2.42
CA ASP A 2 -1.20 8.31 -1.83
C ASP A 2 0.00 9.23 -1.54
N PRO A 3 0.95 8.81 -0.69
CA PRO A 3 2.08 9.65 -0.30
C PRO A 3 2.94 10.13 -1.48
N HIS A 4 3.15 9.32 -2.52
CA HIS A 4 3.97 9.71 -3.68
C HIS A 4 3.30 10.82 -4.48
N THR A 5 2.00 10.69 -4.75
CA THR A 5 1.22 11.72 -5.44
C THR A 5 1.14 13.01 -4.63
N ALA A 6 1.05 12.90 -3.30
CA ALA A 6 1.02 14.07 -2.41
C ALA A 6 2.31 14.91 -2.50
N VAL A 7 3.48 14.27 -2.60
CA VAL A 7 4.75 14.98 -2.79
C VAL A 7 4.77 15.72 -4.13
N ALA A 8 4.34 15.08 -5.21
CA ALA A 8 4.29 15.73 -6.52
C ALA A 8 3.33 16.93 -6.53
N GLN A 9 2.16 16.80 -5.90
CA GLN A 9 1.20 17.90 -5.74
C GLN A 9 1.76 19.06 -4.91
N TYR A 10 2.51 18.76 -3.85
CA TYR A 10 3.17 19.78 -3.04
C TYR A 10 4.19 20.58 -3.85
N VAL A 11 5.05 19.90 -4.61
CA VAL A 11 6.04 20.59 -5.47
C VAL A 11 5.33 21.41 -6.55
N ALA A 12 4.33 20.84 -7.23
CA ALA A 12 3.56 21.53 -8.25
C ALA A 12 2.90 22.82 -7.74
N SER A 13 2.39 22.82 -6.50
CA SER A 13 1.74 24.00 -5.92
C SER A 13 2.70 25.16 -5.65
N GLN A 14 4.01 24.91 -5.57
CA GLN A 14 5.03 25.96 -5.42
C GLN A 14 5.39 26.66 -6.74
N HIS A 15 4.94 26.13 -7.88
CA HIS A 15 5.30 26.62 -9.23
C HIS A 15 4.07 27.04 -10.05
N GLY A 16 3.07 27.63 -9.37
CA GLY A 16 1.66 27.80 -9.80
C GLY A 16 1.33 28.57 -11.08
N ASP A 17 2.30 28.92 -11.92
CA ASP A 17 2.10 29.68 -13.16
C ASP A 17 1.96 28.80 -14.41
N MET A 18 2.02 27.47 -14.26
CA MET A 18 1.88 26.52 -15.38
C MET A 18 0.88 25.42 -15.10
N THR A 19 0.10 25.07 -16.12
CA THR A 19 -0.72 23.85 -16.13
C THR A 19 0.19 22.64 -15.86
N THR A 20 -0.01 22.00 -14.71
CA THR A 20 0.82 20.87 -14.25
C THR A 20 -0.02 19.60 -14.23
N VAL A 21 0.47 18.57 -14.91
CA VAL A 21 -0.13 17.22 -14.86
C VAL A 21 0.64 16.40 -13.83
N ILE A 22 -0.06 15.93 -12.80
CA ILE A 22 0.52 15.10 -11.74
C ILE A 22 0.14 13.64 -12.02
N SER A 23 1.15 12.78 -12.12
CA SER A 23 0.94 11.34 -12.27
C SER A 23 0.57 10.71 -10.93
N GLY A 24 -0.60 10.09 -10.87
CA GLY A 24 -1.00 9.24 -9.74
C GLY A 24 -0.26 7.91 -9.81
N THR A 25 0.90 7.81 -9.16
CA THR A 25 1.80 6.66 -9.31
C THR A 25 1.30 5.40 -8.61
N ALA A 26 0.39 5.54 -7.64
CA ALA A 26 -0.17 4.42 -6.92
C ALA A 26 -1.61 4.67 -6.48
N HIS A 27 -2.36 3.58 -6.30
CA HIS A 27 -3.66 3.63 -5.65
C HIS A 27 -3.47 3.83 -4.14
N HIS A 28 -4.19 4.79 -3.56
CA HIS A 28 -4.15 5.14 -2.13
C HIS A 28 -4.34 3.94 -1.19
N GLY A 29 -5.13 2.95 -1.60
CA GLY A 29 -5.34 1.71 -0.84
C GLY A 29 -4.07 0.90 -0.52
N LYS A 30 -2.94 1.16 -1.19
CA LYS A 30 -1.64 0.56 -0.87
C LYS A 30 -0.97 1.17 0.38
N PHE A 31 -1.47 2.30 0.87
CA PHE A 31 -0.88 3.11 1.95
C PHE A 31 -1.95 3.50 2.98
N CYS A 32 -2.87 2.58 3.29
CA CYS A 32 -3.98 2.85 4.22
C CYS A 32 -3.48 3.24 5.62
N ASP A 33 -2.34 2.70 6.03
CA ASP A 33 -1.62 3.03 7.26
C ASP A 33 -1.11 4.48 7.31
N ASN A 34 -0.68 5.04 6.17
CA ASN A 34 -0.31 6.47 6.12
C ASN A 34 -1.53 7.38 6.02
N ILE A 35 -2.61 6.92 5.39
CA ILE A 35 -3.75 7.76 5.03
C ILE A 35 -4.79 7.82 6.14
N LEU A 36 -5.10 6.68 6.77
CA LEU A 36 -6.12 6.61 7.81
C LEU A 36 -5.87 7.57 8.98
N PRO A 37 -4.66 7.67 9.57
CA PRO A 37 -4.42 8.61 10.67
C PRO A 37 -4.58 10.07 10.29
N ILE A 38 -4.51 10.40 9.00
CA ILE A 38 -4.69 11.78 8.51
C ILE A 38 -6.18 12.09 8.35
N ILE A 39 -6.99 11.12 7.92
CA ILE A 39 -8.42 11.32 7.66
C ILE A 39 -9.28 11.03 8.91
N ASP A 40 -8.85 10.10 9.76
CA ASP A 40 -9.42 9.81 11.08
C ASP A 40 -8.31 9.79 12.15
N PRO A 41 -7.92 10.98 12.66
CA PRO A 41 -6.83 11.10 13.64
C PRO A 41 -7.12 10.49 15.01
N SER A 42 -8.38 10.10 15.27
CA SER A 42 -8.80 9.51 16.54
C SER A 42 -8.67 7.99 16.57
N GLY A 43 -8.48 7.36 15.41
CA GLY A 43 -8.35 5.92 15.29
C GLY A 43 -6.94 5.42 15.60
N ASP A 44 -6.83 4.46 16.54
CA ASP A 44 -5.61 3.68 16.70
C ASP A 44 -5.56 2.57 15.64
N ILE A 45 -4.56 2.66 14.76
CA ILE A 45 -4.35 1.69 13.67
C ILE A 45 -3.20 0.71 13.94
N SER A 46 -2.48 0.87 15.06
CA SER A 46 -1.21 0.17 15.34
C SER A 46 -1.35 -1.35 15.43
N SER A 47 -2.54 -1.82 15.78
CA SER A 47 -2.87 -3.24 15.95
C SER A 47 -3.68 -3.83 14.79
N LEU A 48 -4.01 -3.03 13.77
CA LEU A 48 -4.88 -3.47 12.69
C LEU A 48 -4.14 -4.34 11.67
N SER A 49 -4.81 -5.41 11.22
CA SER A 49 -4.33 -6.16 10.07
C SER A 49 -4.49 -5.36 8.77
N VAL A 50 -3.76 -5.73 7.71
CA VAL A 50 -3.91 -5.09 6.38
C VAL A 50 -5.36 -5.16 5.88
N LYS A 51 -6.08 -6.24 6.17
CA LYS A 51 -7.49 -6.39 5.83
C LYS A 51 -8.36 -5.36 6.57
N ASP A 52 -8.09 -5.14 7.85
CA ASP A 52 -8.85 -4.19 8.67
C ASP A 52 -8.54 -2.75 8.26
N LEU A 53 -7.28 -2.44 7.94
CA LEU A 53 -6.88 -1.15 7.38
C LEU A 53 -7.63 -0.83 6.08
N ILE A 54 -7.66 -1.77 5.12
CA ILE A 54 -8.42 -1.55 3.87
C ILE A 54 -9.92 -1.42 4.13
N SER A 55 -10.47 -2.22 5.05
CA SER A 55 -11.88 -2.15 5.44
C SER A 55 -12.25 -0.80 6.02
N GLN A 56 -11.45 -0.27 6.95
CA GLN A 56 -11.66 1.06 7.53
C GLN A 56 -11.50 2.14 6.45
N ALA A 57 -10.42 2.12 5.67
CA ALA A 57 -10.19 3.12 4.62
C ALA A 57 -11.33 3.18 3.59
N SER A 58 -11.95 2.04 3.27
CA SER A 58 -13.08 1.97 2.35
C SER A 58 -14.37 2.62 2.88
N LYS A 59 -14.49 2.82 4.20
CA LYS A 59 -15.66 3.44 4.85
C LYS A 59 -15.49 4.94 5.04
N VAL A 60 -14.25 5.41 5.12
CA VAL A 60 -13.90 6.81 5.42
C VAL A 60 -14.22 7.74 4.25
N THR A 61 -14.12 7.27 3.01
CA THR A 61 -14.34 8.08 1.82
C THR A 61 -15.11 7.31 0.75
N ILE A 62 -16.10 7.96 0.12
CA ILE A 62 -16.87 7.40 -0.98
C ILE A 62 -16.07 7.44 -2.29
N ARG A 63 -15.16 8.43 -2.47
CA ARG A 63 -14.38 8.61 -3.71
C ARG A 63 -12.95 9.11 -3.44
N PRO A 64 -11.92 8.55 -4.10
CA PRO A 64 -12.00 7.43 -5.03
C PRO A 64 -12.38 6.12 -4.33
N HIS A 65 -13.14 5.26 -5.02
CA HIS A 65 -13.54 3.96 -4.50
C HIS A 65 -12.31 3.08 -4.24
N MET A 66 -12.37 2.27 -3.18
CA MET A 66 -11.37 1.26 -2.95
C MET A 66 -11.36 0.25 -4.10
N ASN A 67 -10.17 -0.04 -4.64
CA ASN A 67 -10.03 -0.97 -5.76
C ASN A 67 -10.42 -2.39 -5.35
N THR A 68 -11.29 -3.02 -6.14
CA THR A 68 -11.84 -4.36 -5.85
C THR A 68 -10.78 -5.46 -5.87
N PHE A 69 -9.77 -5.35 -6.75
CA PHE A 69 -8.66 -6.30 -6.78
C PHE A 69 -7.81 -6.20 -5.51
N LEU A 70 -7.50 -4.99 -5.03
CA LEU A 70 -6.81 -4.81 -3.74
C LEU A 70 -7.62 -5.39 -2.58
N GLN A 71 -8.94 -5.18 -2.56
CA GLN A 71 -9.82 -5.78 -1.54
C GLN A 71 -9.82 -7.31 -1.59
N SER A 72 -9.82 -7.90 -2.78
CA SER A 72 -9.75 -9.37 -2.91
C SER A 72 -8.40 -9.94 -2.47
N MET A 73 -7.31 -9.21 -2.69
CA MET A 73 -5.96 -9.68 -2.37
C MET A 73 -5.75 -9.86 -0.87
N VAL A 74 -6.31 -8.97 -0.04
CA VAL A 74 -6.19 -9.08 1.43
C VAL A 74 -7.02 -10.21 2.04
N GLN A 75 -7.88 -10.87 1.26
CA GLN A 75 -8.61 -12.07 1.69
C GLN A 75 -7.87 -13.37 1.35
N LYS A 76 -6.79 -13.30 0.54
CA LYS A 76 -6.06 -14.50 0.14
C LYS A 76 -5.18 -15.00 1.29
N ASN A 77 -5.06 -16.33 1.38
CA ASN A 77 -4.10 -16.95 2.28
C ASN A 77 -2.67 -16.53 1.91
N VAL A 78 -1.90 -16.11 2.90
CA VAL A 78 -0.48 -15.78 2.72
C VAL A 78 0.28 -17.08 2.50
N LEU A 79 0.84 -17.23 1.29
CA LEU A 79 1.59 -18.42 0.87
C LEU A 79 3.05 -18.39 1.33
N HIS A 80 3.68 -17.22 1.34
CA HIS A 80 5.08 -17.04 1.68
C HIS A 80 5.19 -16.40 3.06
N LYS A 81 5.72 -17.15 4.02
CA LYS A 81 5.95 -16.69 5.41
C LYS A 81 7.43 -16.72 5.80
N ASP A 82 8.27 -17.24 4.92
CA ASP A 82 9.70 -17.40 5.20
C ASP A 82 10.36 -16.03 5.24
N VAL A 83 11.01 -15.73 6.37
CA VAL A 83 11.91 -14.58 6.48
C VAL A 83 13.29 -15.11 6.13
N VAL A 84 13.84 -14.62 5.02
CA VAL A 84 15.18 -15.00 4.57
C VAL A 84 16.16 -13.93 5.03
N SER A 85 17.32 -14.36 5.53
CA SER A 85 18.39 -13.43 5.85
C SER A 85 18.91 -12.74 4.58
N ALA A 86 19.60 -11.61 4.71
CA ALA A 86 20.22 -10.94 3.59
C ALA A 86 21.54 -11.63 3.15
N ASP A 87 21.53 -12.97 3.09
CA ASP A 87 22.63 -13.80 2.59
C ASP A 87 22.28 -14.37 1.21
N TYR A 88 23.19 -14.18 0.24
CA TYR A 88 22.96 -14.60 -1.13
C TYR A 88 22.75 -16.11 -1.27
N ASN A 89 23.55 -16.92 -0.57
CA ASN A 89 23.48 -18.37 -0.70
C ASN A 89 22.19 -18.92 -0.08
N GLU A 90 21.79 -18.39 1.08
CA GLU A 90 20.51 -18.76 1.70
C GLU A 90 19.31 -18.40 0.80
N ILE A 91 19.33 -17.22 0.17
CA ILE A 91 18.28 -16.81 -0.78
C ILE A 91 18.24 -17.78 -1.97
N VAL A 92 19.39 -18.10 -2.56
CA VAL A 92 19.48 -19.02 -3.70
C VAL A 92 18.92 -20.40 -3.32
N ASP A 93 19.32 -20.94 -2.17
CA ASP A 93 18.88 -22.25 -1.72
C ASP A 93 17.36 -22.29 -1.50
N ILE A 94 16.77 -21.26 -0.91
CA ILE A 94 15.32 -21.17 -0.70
C ILE A 94 14.58 -21.10 -2.04
N VAL A 95 15.03 -20.26 -2.97
CA VAL A 95 14.41 -20.12 -4.29
C VAL A 95 14.48 -21.43 -5.07
N VAL A 96 15.65 -22.08 -5.10
CA VAL A 96 15.84 -23.36 -5.80
C VAL A 96 15.00 -24.47 -5.17
N ASN A 97 14.96 -24.55 -3.84
CA ASN A 97 14.17 -25.57 -3.14
C ASN A 97 12.67 -25.35 -3.30
N PHE A 98 12.21 -24.10 -3.38
CA PHE A 98 10.82 -23.78 -3.71
C PHE A 98 10.48 -24.22 -5.14
N ALA A 99 11.34 -23.88 -6.12
CA ALA A 99 11.13 -24.25 -7.52
C ALA A 99 11.06 -25.77 -7.75
N LYS A 100 11.81 -26.57 -6.97
CA LYS A 100 11.77 -28.05 -7.04
C LYS A 100 10.47 -28.67 -6.50
N LYS A 101 9.71 -27.92 -5.67
CA LYS A 101 8.47 -28.40 -5.04
C LYS A 101 7.21 -28.00 -5.82
N LEU A 102 7.35 -27.11 -6.81
CA LEU A 102 6.33 -26.77 -7.80
C LEU A 102 6.26 -27.86 -8.88
#